data_AF-A0AAW0QJX3-F1
#
_entry.id   AF-A0AAW0QJX3-F1
#
_cell.length_a   1.000
_cell.length_b   1.000
_cell.length_c   1.000
_cell.angle_alpha   90.00
_cell.angle_beta   90.00
_cell.angle_gamma   90.00
#
_symmetry.space_group_name_H-M   'P 1'
#
loop_
_entity.id
_entity.type
_entity.pdbx_description
1 polymer ?
#
loop_
_entity_poly.entity_id
_entity_poly.type
_entity_poly.pdbx_seq_one_letter_code
_entity_poly.pdbx_strand_id
1 'polypeptide(L)'
;MAAPTEAQIAHQELIDKLDIHSVHRQFRNPSWKPNSRRNKNVKTILGDASRKETSIMATPQDDSGLVTPSANADNDGLSTSGTTTPAPSTEDTSQQPNLAQASRSLSKLVLEKTLRPNGGASGGAAANAPSATYTNIESAPSLAHTKRYCDITGLPAPYLDPKSRLRYHDKEVFGFIRSLPQGVPEQYLEARGAHTVLK
;
A
#
# COMPACT_ATOMS: atom_id res chain seq x y z
N MET A 1 -26.19 -47.33 12.85
CA MET A 1 -25.27 -46.26 13.28
C MET A 1 -25.41 -46.12 14.78
N ALA A 2 -24.30 -46.06 15.53
CA ALA A 2 -24.35 -45.89 16.99
C ALA A 2 -24.95 -44.52 17.33
N ALA A 3 -25.79 -44.45 18.36
CA ALA A 3 -26.34 -43.19 18.83
C ALA A 3 -25.21 -42.28 19.35
N PRO A 4 -25.30 -40.96 19.13
CA PRO A 4 -24.31 -40.02 19.63
C PRO A 4 -24.26 -40.07 21.16
N THR A 5 -23.07 -39.98 21.71
CA THR A 5 -22.87 -39.98 23.16
C THR A 5 -23.35 -38.68 23.78
N GLU A 6 -23.70 -38.69 25.07
CA GLU A 6 -24.14 -37.50 25.80
C GLU A 6 -23.14 -36.34 25.70
N ALA A 7 -21.84 -36.65 25.75
CA ALA A 7 -20.77 -35.67 25.56
C ALA A 7 -20.78 -35.03 24.16
N GLN A 8 -21.10 -35.81 23.11
CA GLN A 8 -21.21 -35.29 21.75
C GLN A 8 -22.44 -34.38 21.58
N ILE A 9 -23.55 -34.71 22.25
CA ILE A 9 -24.77 -33.90 22.25
C ILE A 9 -24.51 -32.57 22.96
N ALA A 10 -23.93 -32.59 24.16
CA ALA A 10 -23.59 -31.38 24.90
C ALA A 10 -22.62 -30.46 24.14
N HIS A 11 -21.66 -31.04 23.41
CA HIS A 11 -20.76 -30.28 22.53
C HIS A 11 -21.51 -29.63 21.36
N GLN A 12 -22.46 -30.33 20.74
CA GLN A 12 -23.27 -29.79 19.66
C GLN A 12 -24.15 -28.64 20.15
N GLU A 13 -24.79 -28.79 21.30
CA GLU A 13 -25.59 -27.73 21.92
C GLU A 13 -24.77 -26.46 22.21
N LEU A 14 -23.51 -26.63 22.61
CA LEU A 14 -22.59 -25.51 22.82
C LEU A 14 -22.26 -24.79 21.50
N ILE A 15 -22.03 -25.53 20.41
CA ILE A 15 -21.79 -24.94 19.09
C ILE A 15 -23.02 -24.16 18.64
N ASP A 16 -24.21 -24.74 18.77
CA ASP A 16 -25.46 -24.12 18.32
C ASP A 16 -25.75 -22.82 19.08
N LYS A 17 -25.45 -22.79 20.40
CA LYS A 17 -25.57 -21.60 21.23
C LYS A 17 -24.59 -20.48 20.84
N LEU A 18 -23.40 -20.84 20.34
CA LEU A 18 -22.38 -19.88 19.91
C LEU A 18 -22.58 -19.39 18.46
N ASP A 19 -23.56 -19.95 17.72
CA ASP A 19 -23.85 -19.51 16.36
C ASP A 19 -24.62 -18.17 16.34
N ILE A 20 -24.05 -17.21 15.63
CA ILE A 20 -24.58 -15.85 15.48
C ILE A 20 -25.69 -15.80 14.40
N HIS A 21 -25.86 -16.85 13.60
CA HIS A 21 -26.90 -16.90 12.55
C HIS A 21 -28.25 -17.41 13.08
N SER A 22 -28.23 -18.22 14.14
CA SER A 22 -29.44 -18.66 14.86
C SER A 22 -30.29 -17.48 15.37
N VAL A 23 -29.65 -16.35 15.71
CA VAL A 23 -30.31 -15.14 16.18
C VAL A 23 -30.54 -14.14 15.04
N HIS A 24 -31.81 -13.76 14.82
CA HIS A 24 -32.18 -12.76 13.82
C HIS A 24 -31.59 -11.38 14.15
N ARG A 25 -30.93 -10.76 13.17
CA ARG A 25 -30.27 -9.45 13.33
C ARG A 25 -31.26 -8.30 13.11
N GLN A 26 -31.94 -7.85 14.16
CA GLN A 26 -32.96 -6.79 14.11
C GLN A 26 -32.45 -5.39 13.71
N PHE A 27 -31.16 -5.13 13.89
CA PHE A 27 -30.53 -3.83 13.64
C PHE A 27 -29.68 -3.78 12.36
N ARG A 28 -29.54 -4.89 11.63
CA ARG A 28 -28.73 -4.92 10.41
C ARG A 28 -29.56 -4.41 9.23
N ASN A 29 -29.13 -3.33 8.60
CA ASN A 29 -29.76 -2.83 7.38
C ASN A 29 -29.68 -3.88 6.25
N PRO A 30 -30.81 -4.39 5.71
CA PRO A 30 -30.83 -5.38 4.64
C PRO A 30 -30.35 -4.85 3.28
N SER A 31 -30.41 -3.53 3.06
CA SER A 31 -30.02 -2.93 1.77
C SER A 31 -28.51 -2.74 1.62
N TRP A 32 -27.76 -2.81 2.72
CA TRP A 32 -26.31 -2.63 2.69
C TRP A 32 -25.62 -3.84 2.05
N LYS A 33 -24.81 -3.59 1.01
CA LYS A 33 -24.01 -4.61 0.33
C LYS A 33 -22.52 -4.42 0.62
N PRO A 34 -21.79 -5.48 1.01
CA PRO A 34 -20.36 -5.39 1.26
C PRO A 34 -19.59 -5.11 -0.04
N ASN A 35 -18.61 -4.19 0.03
CA ASN A 35 -17.66 -4.01 -1.07
C ASN A 35 -16.64 -5.17 -1.08
N SER A 36 -16.37 -5.74 -2.26
CA SER A 36 -15.36 -6.78 -2.45
C SER A 36 -13.93 -6.29 -2.14
N ARG A 37 -13.63 -5.00 -2.39
CA ARG A 37 -12.29 -4.41 -2.27
C ARG A 37 -11.93 -3.93 -0.85
N ARG A 38 -12.45 -4.56 0.21
CA ARG A 38 -12.21 -4.14 1.61
C ARG A 38 -10.96 -4.77 2.24
N ASN A 39 -10.70 -6.04 1.94
CA ASN A 39 -9.60 -6.78 2.54
C ASN A 39 -8.32 -6.47 1.78
N LYS A 40 -7.58 -5.46 2.24
CA LYS A 40 -6.34 -4.95 1.60
C LYS A 40 -5.15 -5.16 2.52
N ASN A 41 -3.98 -5.47 1.95
CA ASN A 41 -2.70 -5.46 2.68
C ASN A 41 -2.24 -4.01 2.90
N VAL A 42 -1.54 -3.72 3.99
CA VAL A 42 -0.84 -2.45 4.27
C VAL A 42 -0.14 -1.89 3.01
N LYS A 43 0.59 -2.73 2.26
CA LYS A 43 1.26 -2.32 1.01
C LYS A 43 0.27 -1.74 -0.02
N THR A 44 -0.89 -2.38 -0.19
CA THR A 44 -1.91 -1.92 -1.15
C THR A 44 -2.64 -0.68 -0.65
N ILE A 45 -2.92 -0.58 0.66
CA ILE A 45 -3.51 0.60 1.29
C ILE A 45 -2.61 1.81 1.07
N LEU A 46 -1.31 1.63 1.28
CA LEU A 46 -0.33 2.69 1.13
C LEU A 46 -0.15 3.13 -0.32
N GLY A 47 -0.14 2.17 -1.26
CA GLY A 47 -0.14 2.49 -2.69
C GLY A 47 -1.37 3.27 -3.13
N ASP A 48 -2.55 2.98 -2.58
CA ASP A 48 -3.77 3.74 -2.82
C ASP A 48 -3.72 5.14 -2.20
N ALA A 49 -3.15 5.28 -1.00
CA ALA A 49 -2.97 6.57 -0.34
C ALA A 49 -2.03 7.50 -1.12
N SER A 50 -0.87 6.99 -1.55
CA SER A 50 0.08 7.76 -2.38
C SER A 50 -0.54 8.19 -3.71
N ARG A 51 -1.23 7.30 -4.42
CA ARG A 51 -1.97 7.67 -5.65
C ARG A 51 -3.04 8.72 -5.39
N LYS A 52 -3.77 8.63 -4.27
CA LYS A 52 -4.77 9.62 -3.88
C LYS A 52 -4.14 10.99 -3.62
N GLU A 53 -3.03 11.05 -2.87
CA GLU A 53 -2.29 12.30 -2.63
C GLU A 53 -1.85 12.95 -3.94
N THR A 54 -1.28 12.18 -4.88
CA THR A 54 -0.88 12.72 -6.19
C THR A 54 -2.07 13.25 -7.00
N SER A 55 -3.23 12.59 -6.95
CA SER A 55 -4.44 13.04 -7.65
C SER A 55 -5.05 14.31 -7.05
N ILE A 56 -4.96 14.48 -5.72
CA ILE A 56 -5.41 15.69 -5.03
C ILE A 56 -4.51 16.87 -5.38
N MET A 57 -3.18 16.67 -5.42
CA MET A 57 -2.24 17.73 -5.82
C MET A 57 -2.32 18.10 -7.31
N ALA A 58 -2.77 17.18 -8.17
CA ALA A 58 -2.94 17.42 -9.60
C ALA A 58 -4.25 18.15 -9.96
N THR A 59 -5.22 18.23 -9.04
CA THR A 59 -6.47 18.96 -9.26
C THR A 59 -6.32 20.37 -8.69
N PRO A 60 -6.30 21.43 -9.51
CA PRO A 60 -6.25 22.79 -9.01
C PRO A 60 -7.47 23.06 -8.13
N GLN A 61 -7.25 23.54 -6.91
CA GLN A 61 -8.25 24.32 -6.21
C GLN A 61 -8.35 25.67 -6.95
N ASP A 62 -8.96 25.66 -8.13
CA ASP A 62 -9.47 26.90 -8.71
C ASP A 62 -10.57 27.35 -7.76
N ASP A 63 -10.27 28.43 -7.04
CA ASP A 63 -11.16 29.20 -6.19
C ASP A 63 -12.37 29.63 -7.04
N SER A 64 -13.35 28.74 -7.15
CA SER A 64 -14.55 28.92 -7.98
C SER A 64 -15.60 29.69 -7.17
N GLY A 65 -15.20 30.87 -6.71
CA GLY A 65 -16.12 31.95 -6.40
C GLY A 65 -16.63 32.58 -7.70
N LEU A 66 -17.94 32.47 -7.94
CA LEU A 66 -18.72 33.18 -8.96
C LEU A 66 -18.37 32.92 -10.44
N VAL A 67 -19.07 31.98 -11.07
CA VAL A 67 -19.63 32.20 -12.42
C VAL A 67 -21.01 31.55 -12.50
N THR A 68 -22.05 32.37 -12.38
CA THR A 68 -23.45 32.03 -12.72
C THR A 68 -23.53 31.70 -14.22
N PRO A 69 -24.06 30.55 -14.65
CA PRO A 69 -24.29 30.33 -16.08
C PRO A 69 -25.53 31.12 -16.50
N SER A 70 -25.33 32.16 -17.30
CA SER A 70 -26.39 32.85 -18.04
C SER A 70 -27.00 31.88 -19.04
N ALA A 71 -28.34 31.88 -19.09
CA ALA A 71 -29.15 31.21 -20.08
C ALA A 71 -28.84 31.74 -21.50
N ASN A 72 -28.74 30.80 -22.46
CA ASN A 72 -29.15 30.83 -23.88
C ASN A 72 -28.52 29.57 -24.51
N ALA A 73 -29.30 28.52 -24.80
CA ALA A 73 -29.88 28.23 -26.11
C ALA A 73 -28.79 28.37 -27.20
N ASP A 74 -28.20 27.31 -27.73
CA ASP A 74 -28.88 26.36 -28.61
C ASP A 74 -28.38 24.91 -28.51
N ASN A 75 -29.35 24.01 -28.57
CA ASN A 75 -29.33 22.61 -28.98
C ASN A 75 -28.45 22.33 -30.21
N ASP A 76 -27.52 21.36 -30.10
CA ASP A 76 -27.57 20.17 -30.95
C ASP A 76 -26.62 19.04 -30.52
N GLY A 77 -27.06 17.79 -30.74
CA GLY A 77 -26.17 16.75 -31.24
C GLY A 77 -25.39 15.88 -30.25
N LEU A 78 -26.09 15.19 -29.34
CA LEU A 78 -25.61 13.93 -28.77
C LEU A 78 -25.41 12.90 -29.90
N SER A 79 -24.17 12.58 -30.28
CA SER A 79 -23.87 11.34 -31.00
C SER A 79 -22.43 10.88 -30.82
N THR A 80 -22.31 9.87 -29.95
CA THR A 80 -21.19 8.95 -29.87
C THR A 80 -21.37 7.89 -30.96
N SER A 81 -20.49 7.83 -31.97
CA SER A 81 -20.06 6.62 -32.68
C SER A 81 -19.30 7.00 -33.94
N GLY A 82 -18.22 6.27 -34.23
CA GLY A 82 -17.70 6.19 -35.60
C GLY A 82 -16.22 6.48 -35.72
N THR A 83 -15.46 5.40 -35.81
CA THR A 83 -14.10 5.31 -36.33
C THR A 83 -13.99 5.92 -37.74
N THR A 84 -13.07 6.86 -37.98
CA THR A 84 -12.37 7.02 -39.28
C THR A 84 -11.11 7.87 -39.17
N THR A 85 -10.05 7.32 -39.75
CA THR A 85 -8.76 7.87 -40.21
C THR A 85 -8.82 9.32 -40.72
N PRO A 86 -7.81 10.18 -40.47
CA PRO A 86 -7.75 11.48 -41.13
C PRO A 86 -7.08 11.36 -42.50
N ALA A 87 -7.83 11.71 -43.55
CA ALA A 87 -7.29 12.10 -44.85
C ALA A 87 -6.97 13.61 -44.84
N PRO A 88 -5.96 14.09 -45.60
CA PRO A 88 -5.61 15.50 -45.65
C PRO A 88 -6.44 16.22 -46.71
N SER A 89 -7.12 17.30 -46.33
CA SER A 89 -7.70 18.26 -47.26
C SER A 89 -7.06 19.63 -47.05
N THR A 90 -6.68 20.20 -48.17
CA THR A 90 -5.94 21.43 -48.41
C THR A 90 -6.78 22.70 -48.17
N GLU A 91 -6.05 23.80 -47.94
CA GLU A 91 -6.43 25.22 -48.09
C GLU A 91 -7.01 25.99 -46.87
N ASP A 92 -6.05 26.57 -46.13
CA ASP A 92 -5.87 28.01 -45.84
C ASP A 92 -7.10 28.90 -45.59
N THR A 93 -7.23 29.41 -44.36
CA THR A 93 -7.23 30.86 -44.02
C THR A 93 -7.45 31.05 -42.50
N SER A 94 -6.49 31.74 -41.86
CA SER A 94 -6.56 32.44 -40.56
C SER A 94 -7.04 31.67 -39.30
N GLN A 95 -6.28 30.66 -38.87
CA GLN A 95 -6.35 30.19 -37.48
C GLN A 95 -5.76 31.24 -36.53
N GLN A 96 -6.62 32.07 -35.93
CA GLN A 96 -6.24 32.75 -34.70
C GLN A 96 -5.82 31.67 -33.69
N PRO A 97 -4.60 31.73 -33.11
CA PRO A 97 -4.18 30.73 -32.14
C PRO A 97 -5.13 30.85 -30.95
N ASN A 98 -5.88 29.78 -30.70
CA ASN A 98 -6.86 29.70 -29.64
C ASN A 98 -6.15 29.89 -28.28
N LEU A 99 -6.01 31.15 -27.86
CA LEU A 99 -5.20 31.57 -26.71
C LEU A 99 -5.70 30.91 -25.41
N ALA A 100 -6.99 30.59 -25.36
CA ALA A 100 -7.59 29.81 -24.27
C ALA A 100 -7.12 28.35 -24.25
N GLN A 101 -6.86 27.74 -25.41
CA GLN A 101 -6.25 26.40 -25.48
C GLN A 101 -4.75 26.44 -25.15
N ALA A 102 -4.05 27.49 -25.59
CA ALA A 102 -2.63 27.69 -25.32
C ALA A 102 -2.33 28.00 -23.84
N SER A 103 -3.15 28.80 -23.18
CA SER A 103 -3.01 29.08 -21.74
C SER A 103 -3.27 27.83 -20.89
N ARG A 104 -4.26 27.01 -21.26
CA ARG A 104 -4.53 25.71 -20.58
C ARG A 104 -3.38 24.72 -20.75
N SER A 105 -2.76 24.66 -21.92
CA SER A 105 -1.60 23.78 -22.16
C SER A 105 -0.34 24.27 -21.44
N LEU A 106 -0.12 25.59 -21.36
CA LEU A 106 0.96 26.18 -20.56
C LEU A 106 0.76 25.96 -19.06
N SER A 107 -0.45 26.16 -18.54
CA SER A 107 -0.75 25.86 -17.13
C SER A 107 -0.51 24.39 -16.81
N LYS A 108 -0.88 23.47 -17.72
CA LYS A 108 -0.60 22.04 -17.57
C LYS A 108 0.90 21.72 -17.60
N LEU A 109 1.67 22.35 -18.50
CA LEU A 109 3.12 22.15 -18.62
C LEU A 109 3.89 22.74 -17.42
N VAL A 110 3.50 23.93 -16.95
CA VAL A 110 4.05 24.54 -15.74
C VAL A 110 3.73 23.67 -14.53
N LEU A 111 2.51 23.15 -14.42
CA LEU A 111 2.10 22.24 -13.35
C LEU A 111 2.89 20.91 -13.39
N GLU A 112 3.04 20.28 -14.56
CA GLU A 112 3.91 19.11 -14.72
C GLU A 112 5.39 19.40 -14.36
N LYS A 113 5.86 20.64 -14.58
CA LYS A 113 7.21 21.08 -14.19
C LYS A 113 7.34 21.23 -12.67
N THR A 114 6.32 21.75 -11.97
CA THR A 114 6.31 21.90 -10.50
C THR A 114 6.11 20.58 -9.77
N LEU A 115 5.43 19.60 -10.38
CA LEU A 115 5.13 18.29 -9.80
C LEU A 115 6.20 17.21 -10.06
N ARG A 116 7.24 17.47 -10.84
CA ARG A 116 8.36 16.53 -11.06
C ARG A 116 9.27 16.51 -9.83
N PRO A 117 9.34 15.40 -9.06
CA PRO A 117 10.30 15.27 -7.97
C PRO A 117 11.64 14.85 -8.56
N ASN A 118 12.35 15.78 -9.23
CA ASN A 118 13.71 15.51 -9.68
C ASN A 118 14.66 16.10 -8.65
N GLY A 119 15.41 15.21 -7.98
CA GLY A 119 16.36 15.53 -6.92
C GLY A 119 17.28 16.70 -7.28
N GLY A 120 17.15 17.77 -6.51
CA GLY A 120 17.96 18.97 -6.65
C GLY A 120 17.42 20.06 -5.73
N ALA A 121 18.19 20.41 -4.72
CA ALA A 121 17.85 21.39 -3.69
C ALA A 121 17.45 22.77 -4.28
N SER A 122 16.23 23.21 -4.03
CA SER A 122 15.88 24.64 -3.99
C SER A 122 14.65 24.89 -3.12
N GLY A 123 14.81 25.78 -2.14
CA GLY A 123 13.86 26.01 -1.04
C GLY A 123 12.56 26.69 -1.44
N GLY A 124 11.46 25.94 -1.37
CA GLY A 124 10.08 26.42 -1.40
C GLY A 124 9.27 25.75 -0.28
N ALA A 125 8.89 26.51 0.74
CA ALA A 125 8.49 26.04 2.07
C ALA A 125 7.05 25.48 2.19
N ALA A 126 6.47 24.83 1.17
CA ALA A 126 5.06 24.42 1.22
C ALA A 126 4.71 23.02 0.67
N ALA A 127 5.68 22.16 0.34
CA ALA A 127 5.38 20.78 -0.12
C ALA A 127 6.38 19.70 0.35
N ASN A 128 7.11 19.94 1.44
CA ASN A 128 8.01 18.96 2.06
C ASN A 128 7.37 18.24 3.26
N ALA A 129 6.06 18.00 3.23
CA ALA A 129 5.51 16.96 4.11
C ALA A 129 5.95 15.62 3.51
N PRO A 130 6.71 14.77 4.23
CA PRO A 130 7.16 13.52 3.67
C PRO A 130 5.95 12.65 3.36
N SER A 131 5.69 12.39 2.07
CA SER A 131 4.60 11.48 1.66
C SER A 131 4.83 10.13 2.33
N ALA A 132 3.78 9.60 2.96
CA ALA A 132 3.85 8.36 3.72
C ALA A 132 4.19 7.21 2.75
N THR A 133 5.47 6.81 2.75
CA THR A 133 5.98 5.66 2.00
C THR A 133 6.14 4.48 2.95
N TYR A 134 6.18 3.25 2.42
CA TYR A 134 6.22 2.03 3.25
C TYR A 134 7.37 2.08 4.26
N THR A 135 8.49 2.64 3.83
CA THR A 135 9.70 2.86 4.62
C THR A 135 9.61 3.99 5.65
N ASN A 136 8.69 4.95 5.49
CA ASN A 136 8.59 6.14 6.36
C ASN A 136 7.53 5.99 7.48
N ILE A 137 6.62 5.01 7.36
CA ILE A 137 5.65 4.71 8.43
C ILE A 137 6.32 3.89 9.54
N GLU A 138 7.33 3.10 9.19
CA GLU A 138 8.13 2.36 10.17
C GLU A 138 9.09 3.31 10.89
N SER A 139 9.42 2.99 12.15
CA SER A 139 10.37 3.76 12.95
C SER A 139 11.71 3.90 12.22
N ALA A 140 12.34 5.07 12.34
CA ALA A 140 13.68 5.29 11.78
C ALA A 140 14.66 4.19 12.25
N PRO A 141 15.54 3.70 11.36
CA PRO A 141 16.51 2.68 11.72
C PRO A 141 17.49 3.22 12.77
N SER A 142 17.90 2.36 13.70
CA SER A 142 18.91 2.73 14.70
C SER A 142 20.31 2.69 14.08
N LEU A 143 21.12 3.72 14.37
CA LEU A 143 22.56 3.75 14.05
C LEU A 143 23.43 3.26 15.23
N ALA A 144 22.82 2.92 16.37
CA ALA A 144 23.55 2.49 17.54
C ALA A 144 24.14 1.07 17.34
N HIS A 145 25.33 0.86 17.90
CA HIS A 145 25.98 -0.46 17.89
C HIS A 145 25.09 -1.48 18.60
N THR A 146 24.76 -2.57 17.91
CA THR A 146 23.91 -3.62 18.49
C THR A 146 24.71 -4.49 19.47
N LYS A 147 24.11 -4.77 20.63
CA LYS A 147 24.65 -5.78 21.56
C LYS A 147 24.41 -7.16 20.97
N ARG A 148 25.43 -8.02 21.03
CA ARG A 148 25.36 -9.38 20.48
C ARG A 148 25.06 -10.38 21.60
N TYR A 149 23.93 -11.06 21.46
CA TYR A 149 23.52 -12.15 22.34
C TYR A 149 23.55 -13.47 21.57
N CYS A 150 23.65 -14.56 22.31
CA CYS A 150 23.60 -15.92 21.80
C CYS A 150 22.20 -16.22 21.31
N ASP A 151 22.10 -16.78 20.11
CA ASP A 151 20.81 -17.07 19.48
C ASP A 151 20.07 -18.25 20.15
N ILE A 152 20.77 -19.04 20.97
CA ILE A 152 20.23 -20.23 21.66
C ILE A 152 19.92 -19.92 23.13
N THR A 153 20.88 -19.35 23.86
CA THR A 153 20.76 -19.16 25.33
C THR A 153 20.42 -17.73 25.75
N GLY A 154 20.54 -16.75 24.87
CA GLY A 154 20.35 -15.33 25.20
C GLY A 154 21.49 -14.67 26.00
N LEU A 155 22.53 -15.42 26.37
CA LEU A 155 23.72 -14.88 27.05
C LEU A 155 24.55 -13.97 26.11
N PRO A 156 25.38 -13.05 26.61
CA PRO A 156 26.23 -12.21 25.75
C PRO A 156 27.17 -13.07 24.91
N ALA A 157 27.10 -12.99 23.59
CA ALA A 157 27.87 -13.84 22.69
C ALA A 157 29.03 -13.09 22.04
N PRO A 158 30.28 -13.33 22.46
CA PRO A 158 31.45 -12.73 21.82
C PRO A 158 31.80 -13.41 20.49
N TYR A 159 31.35 -14.64 20.25
CA TYR A 159 31.75 -15.45 19.10
C TYR A 159 30.62 -15.71 18.09
N LEU A 160 31.00 -15.97 16.84
CA LEU A 160 30.12 -16.25 15.71
C LEU A 160 30.64 -17.48 14.96
N ASP A 161 29.77 -18.43 14.63
CA ASP A 161 30.13 -19.58 13.80
C ASP A 161 30.18 -19.18 12.32
N PRO A 162 31.31 -19.38 11.59
CA PRO A 162 31.41 -19.01 10.18
C PRO A 162 30.50 -19.84 9.26
N LYS A 163 30.12 -21.07 9.68
CA LYS A 163 29.26 -21.96 8.87
C LYS A 163 27.78 -21.60 8.99
N SER A 164 27.26 -21.57 10.22
CA SER A 164 25.85 -21.31 10.49
C SER A 164 25.49 -19.84 10.68
N ARG A 165 26.47 -18.94 10.87
CA ARG A 165 26.28 -17.53 11.26
C ARG A 165 25.48 -17.34 12.57
N LEU A 166 25.43 -18.37 13.40
CA LEU A 166 24.87 -18.31 14.75
C LEU A 166 25.88 -17.74 15.74
N ARG A 167 25.38 -16.96 16.68
CA ARG A 167 26.16 -16.35 17.78
C ARG A 167 26.16 -17.29 18.98
N TYR A 168 27.32 -17.54 19.58
CA TYR A 168 27.46 -18.45 20.71
C TYR A 168 28.32 -17.86 21.84
N HIS A 169 28.08 -18.34 23.07
CA HIS A 169 28.77 -17.88 24.28
C HIS A 169 29.99 -18.74 24.62
N ASP A 170 29.81 -20.06 24.68
CA ASP A 170 30.80 -21.02 25.14
C ASP A 170 30.99 -22.19 24.14
N LYS A 171 31.92 -23.08 24.48
CA LYS A 171 32.23 -24.27 23.67
C LYS A 171 31.08 -25.29 23.66
N GLU A 172 30.23 -25.31 24.69
CA GLU A 172 29.13 -26.28 24.82
C GLU A 172 28.02 -25.94 23.83
N VAL A 173 27.65 -24.66 23.75
CA VAL A 173 26.73 -24.14 22.75
C VAL A 173 27.30 -24.34 21.34
N PHE A 174 28.61 -24.14 21.15
CA PHE A 174 29.24 -24.43 19.86
C PHE A 174 29.16 -25.91 19.47
N GLY A 175 29.39 -26.83 20.41
CA GLY A 175 29.22 -28.27 20.22
C GLY A 175 27.77 -28.62 19.86
N PHE A 176 26.81 -28.03 20.56
CA PHE A 176 25.39 -28.17 20.25
C PHE A 176 25.05 -27.68 18.84
N ILE A 177 25.53 -26.50 18.43
CA ILE A 177 25.33 -25.95 17.08
C ILE A 177 25.81 -26.93 16.00
N ARG A 178 26.92 -27.66 16.25
CA ARG A 178 27.46 -28.64 15.30
C ARG A 178 26.69 -29.96 15.26
N SER A 179 25.94 -30.27 16.31
CA SER A 179 25.04 -31.42 16.36
C SER A 179 23.66 -31.15 15.76
N LEU A 180 23.31 -29.88 15.50
CA LEU A 180 22.01 -29.51 14.96
C LEU A 180 21.82 -30.13 13.55
N PRO A 181 20.62 -30.68 13.27
CA PRO A 181 20.29 -31.15 11.94
C PRO A 181 20.18 -29.98 10.95
N GLN A 182 20.28 -30.29 9.66
CA GLN A 182 20.16 -29.31 8.57
C GLN A 182 18.80 -28.58 8.66
N GLY A 183 18.79 -27.28 8.38
CA GLY A 183 17.58 -26.43 8.43
C GLY A 183 17.26 -25.84 9.81
N VAL A 184 17.68 -26.44 10.92
CA VAL A 184 17.45 -25.84 12.25
C VAL A 184 18.25 -24.54 12.46
N PRO A 185 19.52 -24.43 12.03
CA PRO A 185 20.25 -23.16 12.12
C PRO A 185 19.55 -22.01 11.37
N GLU A 186 18.86 -22.32 10.27
CA GLU A 186 18.09 -21.35 9.49
C GLU A 186 16.87 -20.83 10.28
N GLN A 187 16.18 -21.69 11.03
CA GLN A 187 15.09 -21.28 11.92
C GLN A 187 15.56 -20.35 13.04
N TYR A 188 16.73 -20.62 13.64
CA TYR A 188 17.32 -19.71 14.62
C TYR A 188 17.70 -18.35 14.00
N LEU A 189 18.19 -18.35 12.76
CA LEU A 189 18.43 -17.11 12.01
C LEU A 189 17.11 -16.39 11.68
N GLU A 190 16.02 -17.11 11.42
CA GLU A 190 14.69 -16.54 11.13
C GLU A 190 14.12 -15.86 12.37
N ALA A 191 14.21 -16.50 13.54
CA ALA A 191 13.83 -15.90 14.81
C ALA A 191 14.61 -14.60 15.11
N ARG A 192 15.87 -14.52 14.69
CA ARG A 192 16.68 -13.29 14.78
C ARG A 192 16.35 -12.26 13.69
N GLY A 193 15.65 -12.64 12.63
CA GLY A 193 15.41 -11.80 11.45
C GLY A 193 16.63 -11.68 10.51
N ALA A 194 17.60 -12.61 10.59
CA ALA A 194 18.79 -12.66 9.74
C ALA A 194 18.77 -13.81 8.72
N HIS A 195 17.62 -14.45 8.53
CA HIS A 195 17.44 -15.55 7.60
C HIS A 195 17.42 -15.07 6.15
N THR A 196 18.16 -15.76 5.29
CA THR A 196 18.21 -15.48 3.85
C THR A 196 17.39 -16.53 3.10
N VAL A 197 16.17 -16.17 2.70
CA VAL A 197 15.37 -16.99 1.77
C VAL A 197 15.88 -16.73 0.35
N LEU A 198 16.41 -17.76 -0.32
CA LEU A 198 16.69 -17.72 -1.75
C LEU A 198 15.35 -17.62 -2.51
N LYS A 199 15.27 -16.69 -3.44
CA LYS A 199 14.09 -16.46 -4.31
C LYS A 199 14.41 -16.84 -5.74
#